data_AF-A0A060CIL8-F1
#
_entry.id   AF-A0A060CIL8-F1
#
_cell.length_a   1.000
_cell.length_b   1.000
_cell.length_c   1.000
_cell.angle_alpha   90.00
_cell.angle_beta   90.00
_cell.angle_gamma   90.00
#
_symmetry.space_group_name_H-M   'P 1'
#
loop_
_entity.id
_entity.type
_entity.pdbx_description
1 polymer ?
#
loop_
_entity_poly.entity_id
_entity_poly.type
_entity_poly.pdbx_seq_one_letter_code
_entity_poly.pdbx_strand_id
1 'polypeptide(L)' 'MESNYGKNRGKTLILPALATLAYDGRRGSFFAGQFIDALKIIQDGDTDPMHLTGSWAGAMGHTQFIPSSYLQYAVDFNG' A
#
# COMPACT_ATOMS: atom_id res chain seq x y z
N MET A 1 -1.15 -14.37 -10.32
CA MET A 1 -1.70 -13.37 -11.27
C MET A 1 -2.42 -12.36 -10.41
N GLU A 2 -1.78 -11.23 -10.10
CA GLU A 2 -2.06 -10.49 -8.85
C GLU A 2 -3.25 -9.53 -8.89
N SER A 3 -3.52 -8.86 -10.01
CA SER A 3 -4.60 -7.87 -10.11
C SER A 3 -5.50 -8.01 -11.34
N ASN A 4 -5.38 -9.13 -12.08
CA ASN A 4 -6.04 -9.33 -13.38
C ASN A 4 -5.83 -8.14 -14.33
N TYR A 5 -4.57 -7.80 -14.60
CA TYR A 5 -4.17 -6.63 -15.40
C TYR A 5 -4.75 -5.30 -14.89
N GLY A 6 -4.95 -5.19 -13.57
CA GLY A 6 -5.52 -4.01 -12.95
C GLY A 6 -7.04 -3.91 -12.93
N LYS A 7 -7.79 -4.95 -13.31
CA LYS A 7 -9.25 -5.00 -13.07
C LYS A 7 -9.58 -5.07 -11.58
N ASN A 8 -8.76 -5.78 -10.81
CA ASN A 8 -8.97 -6.03 -9.38
C ASN A 8 -7.78 -5.51 -8.59
N ARG A 9 -7.66 -4.18 -8.45
CA ARG A 9 -6.61 -3.54 -7.63
C ARG A 9 -6.96 -3.49 -6.15
N GLY A 10 -8.19 -3.87 -5.80
CA GLY A 10 -8.81 -3.56 -4.52
C GLY A 10 -9.30 -2.10 -4.49
N LYS A 11 -10.38 -1.85 -3.74
CA LYS A 11 -10.97 -0.52 -3.56
C LYS A 11 -10.77 0.01 -2.13
N THR A 12 -10.01 -0.73 -1.33
CA THR A 12 -9.78 -0.39 0.06
C THR A 12 -8.71 0.67 0.15
N LEU A 13 -8.97 1.72 0.92
CA LEU A 13 -7.97 2.72 1.25
C LEU A 13 -6.87 2.07 2.10
N ILE A 14 -5.61 2.23 1.68
CA ILE A 14 -4.47 1.55 2.31
C ILE A 14 -4.22 2.07 3.72
N LEU A 15 -4.29 3.40 3.93
CA LEU A 15 -4.02 4.00 5.25
C LEU A 15 -4.99 3.48 6.33
N PRO A 16 -6.33 3.49 6.16
CA PRO A 16 -7.24 2.89 7.13
C PRO A 16 -7.02 1.40 7.33
N ALA A 17 -6.77 0.63 6.27
CA ALA A 17 -6.57 -0.81 6.38
C ALA A 17 -5.34 -1.16 7.23
N LEU A 18 -4.20 -0.49 6.95
CA LEU A 18 -2.97 -0.67 7.71
C LEU A 18 -3.11 -0.17 9.14
N ALA A 19 -3.81 0.94 9.38
CA ALA A 19 -4.08 1.44 10.73
C ALA A 19 -4.91 0.43 11.56
N THR A 20 -5.97 -0.14 10.97
CA THR A 20 -6.76 -1.20 11.62
C THR A 20 -5.92 -2.41 11.96
N LEU A 21 -5.10 -2.89 11.02
CA LEU A 21 -4.23 -4.05 11.22
C LEU A 21 -3.07 -3.79 12.19
N ALA A 22 -2.59 -2.54 12.29
CA ALA A 22 -1.61 -2.13 13.27
C ALA A 22 -2.20 -2.11 14.70
N TYR A 23 -3.47 -1.69 14.82
CA TYR A 23 -4.17 -1.57 16.10
C TYR A 23 -4.68 -2.91 16.65
N ASP A 24 -5.35 -3.71 15.82
CA ASP A 24 -6.10 -4.91 16.25
C ASP A 24 -5.58 -6.22 15.61
N GLY A 25 -4.51 -6.14 14.80
CA GLY A 25 -3.97 -7.30 14.11
C GLY A 25 -3.00 -8.12 14.97
N ARG A 26 -2.96 -9.44 14.73
CA ARG A 26 -1.97 -10.36 15.33
C ARG A 26 -0.51 -10.00 15.01
N ARG A 27 -0.27 -9.13 14.03
CA ARG A 27 1.05 -8.67 13.57
C ARG A 27 1.16 -7.14 13.62
N GLY A 28 0.63 -6.51 14.67
CA GLY A 28 0.54 -5.04 14.80
C GLY A 28 1.81 -4.29 14.43
N SER A 29 2.98 -4.67 14.98
CA SER A 29 4.26 -4.00 14.69
C SER A 29 4.68 -4.06 13.21
N PHE A 30 4.37 -5.16 12.51
CA PHE A 30 4.64 -5.28 11.08
C PHE A 30 3.79 -4.29 10.29
N PHE A 31 2.49 -4.22 10.58
CA PHE A 31 1.57 -3.31 9.89
C PHE A 31 1.79 -1.85 10.26
N ALA A 32 2.26 -1.55 11.47
CA ALA A 32 2.70 -0.21 11.85
C ALA A 32 3.88 0.26 10.99
N GLY A 33 4.85 -0.63 10.71
CA GLY A 33 5.94 -0.34 9.78
C GLY A 33 5.44 -0.03 8.37
N GLN A 34 4.54 -0.88 7.85
CA GLN A 34 3.92 -0.66 6.53
C GLN A 34 3.11 0.65 6.48
N PHE A 35 2.43 1.03 7.57
CA PHE A 35 1.69 2.29 7.66
C PHE A 35 2.62 3.50 7.53
N ILE A 36 3.76 3.48 8.22
CA ILE A 36 4.77 4.54 8.09
C ILE A 36 5.35 4.59 6.68
N ASP A 37 5.64 3.45 6.07
CA ASP A 37 6.14 3.40 4.70
C ASP A 37 5.09 3.91 3.70
N ALA A 38 3.80 3.64 3.91
CA ALA A 38 2.73 4.21 3.09
C ALA A 38 2.63 5.74 3.21
N LEU A 39 2.90 6.30 4.39
CA LEU A 39 2.95 7.75 4.57
C LEU A 39 4.14 8.38 3.83
N LYS A 40 5.29 7.71 3.78
CA LYS A 40 6.45 8.19 3.02
C LYS A 40 6.14 8.28 1.52
N ILE A 41 5.52 7.24 0.95
CA ILE A 41 5.08 7.23 -0.46
C ILE A 41 4.20 8.45 -0.78
N ILE A 42 3.25 8.77 0.10
CA ILE A 42 2.39 9.95 -0.05
C ILE A 42 3.19 11.24 0.09
N GLN A 43 4.12 11.30 1.03
CA GLN A 43 4.97 12.47 1.26
C GLN A 43 5.90 12.75 0.07
N ASP A 44 6.42 11.70 -0.57
CA ASP A 44 7.29 11.78 -1.74
C ASP A 44 6.52 12.16 -3.02
N GLY A 45 5.18 12.16 -2.96
CA GLY A 45 4.31 12.63 -4.04
C GLY A 45 3.97 11.57 -5.09
N ASP A 46 4.31 10.30 -4.84
CA ASP A 46 3.98 9.17 -5.73
C ASP A 46 2.47 9.03 -5.96
N THR A 47 1.67 9.37 -4.95
CA THR A 47 0.20 9.41 -5.01
C THR A 47 -0.35 10.20 -3.82
N ASP A 48 -1.67 10.41 -3.79
CA ASP A 48 -2.36 11.01 -2.64
C ASP A 48 -3.16 9.97 -1.82
N PRO A 49 -3.57 10.30 -0.58
CA PRO A 49 -4.26 9.36 0.30
C PRO A 49 -5.53 8.72 -0.28
N MET A 50 -6.23 9.39 -1.19
CA MET A 50 -7.47 8.88 -1.78
C MET A 50 -7.22 7.91 -2.92
N HIS A 51 -6.06 8.03 -3.59
CA HIS A 51 -5.68 7.17 -4.70
C HIS A 51 -4.78 6.00 -4.29
N LEU A 52 -4.19 6.04 -3.09
CA LEU A 52 -3.47 4.90 -2.49
C LEU A 52 -4.46 3.80 -2.06
N THR A 53 -4.85 2.98 -3.03
CA THR A 53 -5.83 1.89 -2.88
C THR A 53 -5.20 0.52 -3.04
N GLY A 54 -5.83 -0.49 -2.45
CA GLY A 54 -5.33 -1.84 -2.49
C GLY A 54 -6.25 -2.88 -1.88
N SER A 55 -5.67 -4.04 -1.57
CA SER A 55 -6.32 -5.09 -0.80
C SER A 55 -6.45 -4.72 0.67
N TRP A 56 -7.36 -5.41 1.36
CA TRP A 56 -7.57 -5.25 2.81
C TRP A 56 -6.31 -5.55 3.65
N ALA A 57 -5.37 -6.34 3.12
CA ALA A 57 -4.14 -6.72 3.81
C ALA A 57 -2.97 -5.74 3.58
N GLY A 58 -3.21 -4.63 2.86
CA GLY A 58 -2.20 -3.58 2.63
C GLY A 58 -1.40 -3.72 1.33
N ALA A 59 -1.73 -4.66 0.45
CA ALA A 59 -1.10 -4.78 -0.86
C ALA A 59 -1.70 -3.75 -1.84
N MET A 60 -0.87 -2.92 -2.45
CA MET A 60 -1.26 -1.69 -3.14
C MET A 60 -1.32 -1.84 -4.67
N GLY A 61 -2.27 -1.16 -5.29
CA GLY A 61 -2.30 -0.90 -6.73
C GLY A 61 -2.25 -2.13 -7.63
N HIS A 62 -1.57 -1.98 -8.77
CA HIS A 62 -1.49 -3.03 -9.80
C HIS A 62 -0.61 -4.21 -9.42
N THR A 63 0.53 -3.92 -8.78
CA THR A 63 1.57 -4.89 -8.46
C THR A 63 1.26 -5.66 -7.19
N GLN A 64 0.29 -5.19 -6.40
CA GLN A 64 -0.01 -5.75 -5.06
C GLN A 64 1.23 -5.75 -4.16
N PHE A 65 2.12 -4.77 -4.33
CA PHE A 65 3.24 -4.56 -3.41
C PHE A 65 2.74 -4.02 -2.08
N ILE A 66 3.26 -4.55 -0.99
CA ILE A 66 3.17 -3.88 0.31
C ILE A 66 4.04 -2.60 0.28
N PRO A 67 3.74 -1.58 1.08
CA PRO A 67 4.45 -0.30 1.10
C PRO A 67 5.98 -0.42 1.10
N SER A 68 6.56 -1.27 1.95
CA SER A 68 8.02 -1.42 1.99
C SER A 68 8.60 -1.97 0.68
N SER A 69 7.89 -2.87 0.00
CA SER A 69 8.32 -3.38 -1.31
C SER A 69 8.22 -2.32 -2.40
N TYR A 70 7.23 -1.44 -2.33
CA TYR A 70 7.16 -0.28 -3.23
C TYR A 70 8.38 0.61 -3.05
N LEU A 71 8.69 1.04 -1.83
CA LEU A 71 9.84 1.91 -1.57
C LEU A 71 11.19 1.28 -1.99
N GLN A 72 11.30 -0.04 -1.92
CA GLN A 72 12.56 -0.73 -2.24
C GLN A 72 12.73 -1.03 -3.73
N TYR A 73 11.62 -1.24 -4.46
CA TYR A 73 11.67 -1.84 -5.80
C TYR A 73 10.83 -1.12 -6.86
N ALA A 74 10.02 -0.13 -6.49
CA ALA A 74 9.31 0.67 -7.47
C ALA A 74 10.31 1.45 -8.33
N VAL A 75 9.98 1.59 -9.60
CA VAL A 75 10.76 2.31 -10.60
C VAL A 75 9.79 3.22 -11.34
N ASP A 76 10.17 4.50 -11.47
CA ASP A 76 9.51 5.41 -12.40
C ASP A 76 9.94 5.05 -13.83
N PHE A 77 8.97 4.66 -14.64
CA PHE A 77 9.20 4.24 -16.03
C PHE A 77 8.97 5.37 -17.05
N ASN A 78 8.56 6.55 -16.62
CA ASN A 78 8.29 7.71 -17.50
C ASN A 78 9.17 8.93 -17.22
N GLY A 79 9.89 8.97 -16.09
CA GLY A 79 10.76 10.09 -15.69
C GLY A 79 9.99 11.36 -15.33
#